data_AF-A0A2D5XGX8-F1
#
_entry.id   AF-A0A2D5XGX8-F1
#
_cell.length_a   1.000
_cell.length_b   1.000
_cell.length_c   1.000
_cell.angle_alpha   90.00
_cell.angle_beta   90.00
_cell.angle_gamma   90.00
#
_symmetry.space_group_name_H-M   'P 1'
#
loop_
_entity.id
_entity.type
_entity.pdbx_description
1 polymer ?
#
loop_
_entity_poly.entity_id
_entity_poly.type
_entity_poly.pdbx_seq_one_letter_code
_entity_poly.pdbx_strand_id
1 'polypeptide(L)' 'DSACWRCVPERVWAYAIGGYQVIKKWLSYRQYELLGRPLGADEARQVAAMVRRLAALLLMAPQLDANYRSVRGKFSGEIR' A
#
# COMPACT_ATOMS: atom_id res chain seq x y z
N ASP A 1 -1.11 25.39 14.14
CA ASP A 1 -0.27 24.56 13.25
C ASP A 1 -1.00 23.36 12.71
N SER A 2 -0.79 23.05 11.44
CA SER A 2 -1.29 21.84 10.76
C SER A 2 -0.12 21.01 10.23
N ALA A 3 -0.19 19.69 10.37
CA ALA A 3 0.79 18.75 9.86
C ALA A 3 0.19 17.92 8.73
N CYS A 4 0.94 17.71 7.64
CA CYS A 4 0.51 16.88 6.51
C CYS A 4 1.68 16.10 5.88
N TRP A 5 1.39 14.95 5.29
CA TRP A 5 2.33 14.26 4.41
C TRP A 5 2.32 14.94 3.05
N ARG A 6 3.49 15.42 2.61
CA ARG A 6 3.68 16.10 1.32
C ARG A 6 4.49 15.23 0.37
N CYS A 7 4.40 15.53 -0.92
CA CYS A 7 5.16 14.86 -1.98
C CYS A 7 4.91 13.35 -2.09
N VAL A 8 3.70 12.90 -1.73
CA VAL A 8 3.27 11.51 -1.94
C VAL A 8 2.68 11.36 -3.34
N PRO A 9 3.23 10.52 -4.23
CA PRO A 9 2.69 10.35 -5.57
C PRO A 9 1.24 9.85 -5.57
N GLU A 10 0.43 10.32 -6.51
CA GLU A 10 -0.99 9.95 -6.61
C GLU A 10 -1.20 8.42 -6.71
N ARG A 11 -0.37 7.74 -7.50
CA ARG A 11 -0.43 6.27 -7.65
C ARG A 11 -0.24 5.53 -6.32
N VAL A 12 0.50 6.11 -5.37
CA VAL A 12 0.67 5.54 -4.03
C VAL A 12 -0.61 5.68 -3.20
N TRP A 13 -1.28 6.83 -3.27
CA TRP A 13 -2.59 7.03 -2.63
C TRP A 13 -3.69 6.13 -3.23
N ALA A 14 -3.65 5.95 -4.55
CA ALA A 14 -4.62 5.16 -5.29
C ALA A 14 -4.41 3.64 -5.15
N TYR A 15 -3.26 3.18 -4.65
CA TYR A 15 -2.95 1.76 -4.54
C TYR A 15 -3.97 1.03 -3.65
N ALA A 16 -4.60 0.00 -4.20
CA ALA A 16 -5.69 -0.72 -3.58
C ALA A 16 -5.50 -2.24 -3.62
N ILE A 17 -5.94 -2.90 -2.55
CA ILE A 17 -6.01 -4.36 -2.43
C ILE A 17 -7.45 -4.73 -2.08
N GLY A 18 -8.05 -5.66 -2.82
CA GLY A 18 -9.44 -6.08 -2.59
C GLY A 18 -10.47 -4.94 -2.73
N GLY A 19 -10.18 -3.95 -3.58
CA GLY A 19 -11.04 -2.78 -3.80
C GLY A 19 -10.87 -1.63 -2.80
N TYR A 20 -10.00 -1.77 -1.79
CA TYR A 20 -9.76 -0.73 -0.78
C TYR A 20 -8.39 -0.08 -0.93
N GLN A 21 -8.36 1.26 -0.97
CA GLN A 21 -7.11 2.04 -0.90
C GLN A 21 -6.41 1.78 0.43
N VAL A 22 -5.16 1.30 0.38
CA VAL A 22 -4.46 0.77 1.55
C VAL A 22 -4.29 1.83 2.65
N ILE A 23 -3.75 3.01 2.28
CA ILE A 23 -3.49 4.07 3.27
C ILE A 23 -4.81 4.64 3.81
N LYS A 24 -5.81 4.87 2.95
CA LYS A 24 -7.13 5.38 3.36
C LYS A 24 -7.82 4.42 4.33
N LYS A 25 -7.79 3.13 4.05
CA LYS A 25 -8.38 2.11 4.92
C LYS A 25 -7.67 2.06 6.27
N TRP A 26 -6.33 2.11 6.29
CA TRP A 26 -5.56 2.14 7.53
C TRP A 26 -5.87 3.39 8.39
N LEU A 27 -6.02 4.55 7.76
CA LEU A 27 -6.40 5.80 8.41
C LEU A 27 -7.85 5.81 8.91
N SER A 28 -8.79 5.16 8.20
CA SER A 28 -10.20 5.13 8.60
C SER A 28 -10.43 4.48 9.97
N TYR A 29 -9.55 3.56 10.38
CA TYR A 29 -9.58 2.96 11.71
C TYR A 29 -8.91 3.82 12.80
N ARG A 30 -8.42 5.01 12.44
CA ARG A 30 -7.67 5.91 13.31
C ARG A 30 -8.15 7.36 13.23
N GLN A 31 -9.33 7.56 12.67
CA GLN A 31 -9.99 8.86 12.71
C GLN A 31 -10.32 9.23 14.15
N TYR A 32 -10.33 10.53 14.44
CA TYR A 32 -10.49 11.05 15.79
C TYR A 32 -11.78 10.55 16.44
N GLU A 33 -12.87 10.50 15.67
CA GLU A 33 -14.19 10.05 16.11
C GLU A 33 -14.20 8.58 16.56
N LEU A 34 -13.26 7.76 16.07
CA LEU A 34 -13.15 6.35 16.42
C LEU A 34 -12.18 6.11 17.59
N LEU A 35 -11.07 6.85 17.65
CA LEU A 35 -10.03 6.67 18.68
C LEU A 35 -10.23 7.53 19.92
N GLY A 36 -11.01 8.62 19.83
CA GLY A 36 -11.13 9.63 20.88
C GLY A 36 -9.84 10.43 21.13
N ARG A 37 -8.85 10.35 20.23
CA ARG A 37 -7.56 11.03 20.33
C ARG A 37 -6.99 11.36 18.95
N PRO A 38 -6.07 12.34 18.83
CA PRO A 38 -5.34 12.56 17.58
C PRO A 38 -4.40 11.39 17.26
N LEU A 39 -3.95 11.35 16.00
CA LEU A 39 -2.94 10.41 15.52
C LEU A 39 -1.61 10.67 16.24
N GLY A 40 -0.96 9.62 16.74
CA GLY A 40 0.35 9.71 17.38
C GLY A 40 1.49 9.89 16.39
N ALA A 41 2.64 10.37 16.86
CA ALA A 41 3.81 10.58 16.01
C ALA A 41 4.32 9.28 15.35
N ASP A 42 4.28 8.15 16.07
CA ASP A 42 4.65 6.85 15.51
C ASP A 42 3.68 6.38 14.43
N GLU A 43 2.39 6.56 14.66
CA GLU A 43 1.35 6.28 13.67
C GLU A 43 1.55 7.14 12.41
N ALA A 44 1.94 8.40 12.59
CA ALA A 44 2.24 9.27 11.46
C ALA A 44 3.50 8.84 10.68
N ARG A 45 4.54 8.36 11.38
CA ARG A 45 5.72 7.74 10.76
C ARG A 45 5.38 6.45 10.04
N GLN A 46 4.42 5.67 10.52
CA GLN A 46 3.96 4.45 9.83
C GLN A 46 3.36 4.77 8.48
N VAL A 47 2.60 5.86 8.33
CA VAL A 47 2.09 6.31 7.02
C VAL A 47 3.24 6.59 6.05
N ALA A 48 4.27 7.32 6.50
CA ALA A 48 5.45 7.58 5.65
C ALA A 48 6.20 6.29 5.28
N ALA A 49 6.23 5.29 6.17
CA ALA A 49 6.81 3.99 5.88
C ALA A 49 5.94 3.19 4.88
N MET A 50 4.61 3.23 4.99
CA MET A 50 3.69 2.62 4.01
C MET A 50 3.87 3.26 2.63
N VAL A 51 3.92 4.59 2.54
CA VAL A 51 4.15 5.32 1.29
C VAL A 51 5.41 4.82 0.57
N ARG A 52 6.53 4.68 1.27
CA ARG A 52 7.80 4.18 0.70
C ARG A 52 7.67 2.74 0.19
N ARG A 53 7.02 1.86 0.95
CA ARG A 53 6.82 0.45 0.55
C ARG A 53 5.91 0.33 -0.66
N LEU A 54 4.80 1.07 -0.69
CA LEU A 54 3.87 1.07 -1.83
C LEU A 54 4.54 1.65 -3.08
N ALA A 55 5.34 2.71 -2.95
CA ALA A 55 6.13 3.24 -4.06
C ALA A 55 7.11 2.18 -4.62
N ALA A 56 7.82 1.47 -3.74
CA ALA A 56 8.71 0.38 -4.16
C ALA A 56 7.95 -0.75 -4.88
N LEU A 57 6.80 -1.17 -4.34
CA LEU A 57 5.95 -2.18 -4.99
C LEU A 57 5.49 -1.75 -6.38
N LEU A 58 5.08 -0.48 -6.53
CA LEU A 58 4.66 0.06 -7.83
C LEU A 58 5.81 0.10 -8.85
N LEU A 59 7.02 0.48 -8.42
CA LEU A 59 8.21 0.48 -9.27
C LEU A 59 8.62 -0.94 -9.69
N MET A 60 8.49 -1.90 -8.78
CA MET A 60 8.84 -3.31 -9.03
C MET A 60 7.75 -4.09 -9.77
N ALA A 61 6.53 -3.54 -9.90
CA ALA A 61 5.38 -4.25 -10.44
C ALA A 61 5.64 -4.92 -11.81
N PRO A 62 6.25 -4.26 -12.82
CA PRO A 62 6.50 -4.91 -14.12
C PRO A 62 7.41 -6.14 -14.01
N GLN A 63 8.43 -6.09 -13.15
CA GLN A 63 9.36 -7.20 -12.93
C GLN A 63 8.69 -8.34 -12.15
N LEU A 64 7.88 -8.01 -11.14
CA LEU A 64 7.09 -8.99 -10.39
C LEU A 64 6.08 -9.71 -11.30
N ASP A 65 5.39 -8.98 -12.17
CA ASP A 65 4.45 -9.54 -13.14
C ASP A 65 5.14 -10.44 -14.17
N ALA A 66 6.33 -10.06 -14.63
CA ALA A 66 7.13 -10.88 -15.55
C ALA A 66 7.59 -12.17 -14.87
N ASN A 67 8.06 -12.08 -13.63
CA ASN A 67 8.45 -13.24 -12.83
C ASN A 67 7.26 -14.20 -12.66
N TYR A 68 6.10 -13.69 -12.22
CA TYR A 68 4.89 -14.49 -12.04
C TYR A 68 4.46 -15.19 -13.34
N ARG A 69 4.46 -14.47 -14.47
CA ARG A 69 4.16 -15.04 -15.79
C ARG A 69 5.13 -16.16 -16.17
N SER A 70 6.43 -15.98 -15.90
CA SER A 70 7.48 -16.95 -16.25
C SER A 70 7.35 -18.28 -15.49
N VAL A 71 6.82 -18.26 -14.26
CA VAL A 71 6.66 -19.47 -13.44
C VAL A 71 5.29 -20.10 -13.59
N ARG A 72 4.23 -19.30 -13.76
CA ARG A 72 2.86 -19.82 -13.90
C ARG A 72 2.70 -20.77 -15.09
N GLY A 73 3.34 -20.47 -16.22
CA GLY A 73 3.33 -21.35 -17.40
C GLY A 73 4.12 -22.66 -17.24
N LYS A 74 4.94 -22.79 -16.19
CA LYS A 74 5.71 -24.01 -15.90
C LYS A 74 4.93 -25.05 -15.10
N PHE A 75 3.75 -24.70 -14.58
CA PHE A 75 2.90 -25.58 -13.76
C PHE A 75 1.70 -26.18 -14.50
N SER A 76 1.60 -26.02 -15.82
CA SER A 76 0.60 -26.72 -16.65
C SER A 76 1.05 -28.12 -17.10
N GLY A 77 1.96 -28.74 -16.34
CA GLY A 77 2.34 -30.14 -16.54
C GLY A 77 1.24 -31.07 -16.02
N GLU A 78 0.69 -31.85 -16.95
CA GLU A 78 -0.17 -33.03 -16.79
C GLU A 78 -0.34 -33.56 -15.36
N ILE A 79 -1.56 -33.46 -14.83
CA ILE A 79 -2.06 -34.50 -13.92
C ILE A 79 -2.31 -35.72 -14.81
N ARG A 80 -1.33 -36.64 -14.82
CA ARG A 80 -1.53 -38.01 -15.25
C ARG A 80 -2.06 -38.85 -14.09
#